data_AF-A0A3L6JTI7-F1
#
_entry.id   AF-A0A3L6JTI7-F1
#
_cell.length_a   1.000
_cell.length_b   1.000
_cell.length_c   1.000
_cell.angle_alpha   90.00
_cell.angle_beta   90.00
_cell.angle_gamma   90.00
#
_symmetry.space_group_name_H-M   'P 1'
#
loop_
_entity.id
_entity.type
_entity.pdbx_description
1 polymer ?
#
loop_
_entity_poly.entity_id
_entity_poly.type
_entity_poly.pdbx_seq_one_letter_code
_entity_poly.pdbx_strand_id
1 'polypeptide(L)' 'MTDGLKWLQCPVCKATIYWKIPENAFKEAKRFPTPVVIKHEDHYVVCYVDSHYQVADTEVASAFLEAETKE' A
#
# COMPACT_ATOMS: atom_id res chain seq x y z
N MET A 1 12.24 18.79 -4.74
CA MET A 1 11.91 18.06 -3.50
C MET A 1 10.58 17.37 -3.71
N THR A 2 10.63 16.20 -4.35
CA THR A 2 9.51 15.29 -4.59
C THR A 2 9.48 14.24 -3.49
N ASP A 3 9.59 14.68 -2.24
CA ASP A 3 9.73 13.80 -1.08
C ASP A 3 8.44 13.00 -0.84
N GLY A 4 8.48 11.74 -1.28
CA GLY A 4 7.49 10.71 -0.94
C GLY A 4 6.32 10.53 -1.89
N LEU A 5 6.23 11.28 -3.01
CA LEU A 5 5.18 11.04 -4.01
C LEU A 5 5.54 9.80 -4.85
N LYS A 6 4.69 8.78 -4.76
CA LYS A 6 4.80 7.52 -5.49
C LYS A 6 3.64 7.41 -6.46
N TRP A 7 3.81 6.59 -7.48
CA TRP A 7 2.75 6.27 -8.41
C TRP A 7 2.68 4.77 -8.63
N LEU A 8 1.49 4.27 -8.96
CA LEU A 8 1.29 2.90 -9.43
C LEU A 8 0.11 2.86 -10.40
N GLN A 9 0.06 1.86 -11.27
CA GLN A 9 -1.12 1.61 -12.09
C GLN A 9 -2.10 0.74 -11.30
N CYS A 10 -3.32 1.20 -11.14
CA CYS A 10 -4.36 0.44 -10.45
C CYS A 10 -4.57 -0.91 -11.14
N PRO A 11 -4.41 -2.04 -10.45
CA PRO A 11 -4.64 -3.35 -11.06
C PRO A 11 -6.11 -3.59 -11.43
N VAL A 12 -7.06 -2.89 -10.79
CA VAL A 12 -8.50 -2.99 -11.03
C VAL A 12 -8.94 -2.18 -12.26
N CYS A 13 -8.86 -0.84 -12.19
CA CYS A 13 -9.39 0.05 -13.23
C CYS A 13 -8.34 0.52 -14.26
N LYS A 14 -7.06 0.14 -14.08
CA LYS A 14 -5.92 0.55 -14.93
C LYS A 14 -5.58 2.04 -14.90
N ALA A 15 -6.24 2.84 -14.06
CA ALA A 15 -5.91 4.25 -13.85
C ALA A 15 -4.57 4.41 -13.11
N THR A 16 -3.86 5.51 -13.37
CA THR A 16 -2.63 5.85 -12.65
C THR A 16 -2.98 6.54 -11.33
N ILE A 17 -2.53 5.95 -10.21
CA ILE A 17 -2.72 6.47 -8.87
C ILE A 17 -1.44 7.17 -8.44
N TYR A 18 -1.56 8.41 -7.95
CA TYR A 18 -0.48 9.11 -7.26
C TYR A 18 -0.80 9.17 -5.77
N TRP A 19 0.17 8.81 -4.93
CA TRP A 19 -0.04 8.67 -3.49
C TRP A 19 1.25 8.97 -2.72
N LYS A 20 1.13 9.25 -1.41
CA LYS A 20 2.26 9.55 -0.52
C LYS A 20 2.15 8.72 0.76
N ILE A 21 3.28 8.24 1.23
CA ILE A 21 3.39 7.63 2.57
C ILE A 21 3.60 8.76 3.59
N PRO A 22 2.78 8.85 4.66
CA PRO A 22 3.04 9.77 5.75
C PRO A 22 4.36 9.39 6.45
N GLU A 23 5.28 10.35 6.62
CA GLU A 23 6.63 10.12 7.17
C GLU A 23 6.63 9.47 8.57
N ASN A 24 5.56 9.69 9.34
CA ASN A 24 5.42 9.11 10.68
C ASN A 24 4.81 7.70 10.68
N ALA A 25 4.04 7.33 9.67
CA ALA A 25 3.36 6.02 9.63
C ALA A 25 4.36 4.86 9.42
N PHE A 26 5.46 5.12 8.72
CA PHE A 26 6.46 4.10 8.42
C PHE A 26 7.40 3.79 9.60
N LYS A 27 7.53 4.71 10.57
CA LYS A 27 8.34 4.50 11.78
C LYS A 27 7.78 3.39 12.67
N GLU A 28 6.49 3.11 12.55
CA GLU A 28 5.79 2.08 13.32
C GLU A 28 5.82 0.71 12.62
N ALA A 29 6.34 0.65 11.37
CA ALA A 29 6.41 -0.59 10.62
C ALA A 29 7.42 -1.56 11.26
N LYS A 30 6.91 -2.72 11.71
CA LYS A 30 7.73 -3.75 12.37
C LYS A 30 8.42 -4.72 11.40
N ARG A 31 7.98 -4.77 10.14
CA ARG A 31 8.46 -5.73 9.13
C ARG A 31 8.32 -5.17 7.72
N PHE A 32 9.32 -5.49 6.88
CA PHE A 32 9.33 -5.17 5.45
C PHE A 32 9.24 -6.45 4.58
N PRO A 33 8.64 -6.36 3.38
CA PRO A 33 7.90 -5.19 2.89
C PRO A 33 6.59 -5.00 3.68
N THR A 34 6.24 -3.75 3.97
CA THR A 34 5.06 -3.38 4.76
C THR A 34 3.88 -3.15 3.82
N PRO A 35 2.71 -3.78 4.07
CA PRO A 35 1.52 -3.51 3.29
C PRO A 35 0.97 -2.11 3.60
N VAL A 36 0.70 -1.35 2.54
CA VAL A 36 0.02 -0.05 2.59
C VAL A 36 -1.29 -0.16 1.82
N VAL A 37 -2.40 0.05 2.51
CA VAL A 37 -3.73 0.02 1.90
C VAL A 37 -4.07 1.41 1.36
N ILE A 38 -4.28 1.49 0.04
CA ILE A 38 -4.63 2.72 -0.67
C ILE A 38 -6.10 2.61 -1.08
N LYS A 39 -6.93 3.51 -0.59
CA LYS A 39 -8.31 3.66 -1.06
C LYS A 39 -8.30 4.41 -2.38
N HIS A 40 -8.78 3.79 -3.45
CA HIS A 40 -8.91 4.40 -4.77
C HIS A 40 -10.35 4.28 -5.24
N GLU A 41 -11.07 5.40 -5.27
CA GLU A 41 -12.48 5.47 -5.66
C GLU A 41 -13.36 4.46 -4.87
N ASP A 42 -13.79 3.39 -5.52
CA ASP A 42 -14.69 2.35 -5.01
C ASP A 42 -13.98 1.05 -4.58
N HIS A 43 -12.65 0.98 -4.68
CA HIS A 43 -11.87 -0.22 -4.35
C HIS A 43 -10.60 0.10 -3.54
N TYR A 44 -10.00 -0.94 -2.98
CA TYR A 44 -8.75 -0.86 -2.23
C TYR A 44 -7.63 -1.56 -2.98
N VAL A 45 -6.46 -0.94 -2.98
CA VAL A 45 -5.23 -1.49 -3.54
C VAL A 45 -4.24 -1.68 -2.40
N VAL A 46 -3.64 -2.86 -2.29
CA VAL A 46 -2.56 -3.12 -1.33
C VAL A 46 -1.25 -2.93 -2.06
N CYS A 47 -0.40 -2.06 -1.52
CA CYS A 47 0.92 -1.78 -2.05
C CYS A 47 1.96 -2.17 -1.01
N TYR A 48 2.89 -3.04 -1.37
CA TYR A 48 3.98 -3.45 -0.49
C TYR A 48 5.16 -2.50 -0.65
N VAL A 49 5.61 -1.92 0.46
CA VAL A 49 6.70 -0.94 0.47
C VAL A 49 7.90 -1.50 1.24
N ASP A 50 9.08 -1.43 0.66
CA ASP A 50 10.31 -1.89 1.30
C ASP A 50 10.91 -0.88 2.29
N SER A 51 12.02 -1.25 2.94
CA SER A 51 12.72 -0.39 3.90
C SER A 51 13.35 0.88 3.28
N HIS A 52 13.45 0.95 1.95
CA HIS A 52 13.96 2.09 1.19
C HIS A 52 12.82 2.95 0.63
N TYR A 53 11.59 2.75 1.11
CA TYR A 53 10.39 3.44 0.65
C TYR A 53 10.10 3.22 -0.84
N GLN A 54 10.52 2.09 -1.41
CA GLN A 54 10.22 1.70 -2.78
C GLN A 54 9.02 0.76 -2.84
N VAL A 55 8.24 0.87 -3.91
CA VAL A 55 7.16 -0.08 -4.19
C VAL A 55 7.81 -1.40 -4.58
N ALA A 56 7.57 -2.43 -3.77
CA ALA A 56 8.06 -3.79 -4.01
C ALA A 56 7.05 -4.61 -4.82
N ASP A 57 5.75 -4.46 -4.52
CA ASP A 57 4.68 -5.19 -5.21
C ASP A 57 3.31 -4.52 -5.03
N THR A 58 2.33 -4.89 -5.85
CA THR A 58 0.94 -4.41 -5.78
C THR A 58 -0.07 -5.55 -5.93
N GLU A 59 -1.05 -5.57 -5.03
CA GLU A 59 -2.14 -6.54 -5.00
C GLU A 59 -3.51 -5.84 -5.02
N VAL A 60 -4.51 -6.53 -5.56
CA VAL A 60 -5.91 -6.09 -5.51
C VAL A 60 -6.53 -6.60 -4.21
N ALA A 61 -7.03 -5.69 -3.37
CA ALA A 61 -7.94 -6.08 -2.30
C ALA A 61 -9.39 -5.99 -2.82
N SER A 62 -9.87 -7.08 -3.42
CA SER A 62 -11.28 -7.19 -3.82
C SER A 62 -12.20 -7.47 -2.64
N ALA A 63 -11.67 -8.13 -1.59
CA ALA A 63 -12.30 -8.31 -0.29
C ALA A 63 -11.21 -8.53 0.78
N PHE A 64 -11.49 -8.13 2.02
CA PHE A 64 -10.69 -8.50 3.20
C PHE A 64 -11.60 -9.27 4.16
N LEU A 65 -11.15 -10.44 4.61
CA LEU A 65 -11.82 -11.22 5.65
C LEU A 65 -10.91 -11.23 6.87
N GLU A 66 -11.40 -10.74 8.00
CA GLU A 66 -10.71 -10.84 9.26
C GLU A 66 -10.85 -12.27 9.80
N ALA A 67 -9.74 -12.87 10.24
CA ALA A 67 -9.71 -14.19 10.81
C ALA A 67 -8.95 -14.14 12.15
N GLU A 68 -9.47 -14.85 13.14
CA GLU A 68 -8.85 -14.93 14.46
C GLU A 68 -7.80 -16.05 14.50
N THR A 69 -6.66 -15.78 15.15
CA THR A 69 -5.66 -16.81 15.43
C THR A 69 -6.12 -17.64 16.62
N LYS A 70 -6.12 -18.96 16.50
CA LYS A 70 -6.23 -19.84 17.68
C LYS A 70 -4.89 -19.79 18.43
N GLU A 71 -4.93 -19.43 19.70
CA GLU A 71 -3.76 -19.44 20.60
C GLU A 71 -3.07 -20.82 20.65
#